data_AF-A0A7W0LX25-F1
#
_entry.id   AF-A0A7W0LX25-F1
#
_cell.length_a   1.000
_cell.length_b   1.000
_cell.length_c   1.000
_cell.angle_alpha   90.00
_cell.angle_beta   90.00
_cell.angle_gamma   90.00
#
_symmetry.space_group_name_H-M   'P 1'
#
loop_
_entity.id
_entity.type
_entity.pdbx_description
1 polymer ?
#
loop_
_entity_poly.entity_id
_entity_poly.type
_entity_poly.pdbx_seq_one_letter_code
_entity_poly.pdbx_strand_id
1 'polypeptide(L)'
;MLRLRVFVALAVVLVLGAGALLAFRDGSNGLLTLGDPGGVPDVSPLVLPDGAPDPFAYTEDRRGEFERRAAQGLSHVLYEKSPGGIVASARRTARWRPLAEQVASKSGLDADLIEAIVLLESAGRSDAVADPELEGAVGLTQILAATGQGLLEMRVDVAASRRLTHRIQRVRGLGKPREAERLEALRRKVDQRFDPRRALEATARYLDFARGELGRDDLAVVSYHMGVGNLMSVVEDFGEGERPSYARLFFESTPSSHGAAWRRLAELGDDSSTYYWRVLAAREIMRTYRADRDALARENELQTAKNSAEEVLHPGDETERYESPDDLGDAYGDDDLRPFPNAPARTGLRRDRAMGELAGRLEVGRELYRGLRPEAYALALYMARLAREAGGGDAPLTVTSTVRDEAYQGLLAKGNPEATTNYSLHTTGFTFDVLRRYSGDRQAVAFQFALDRLEALNLIAWVREPAAIHVTAAKDAGALVSLLKEEG
;
A
#
# COMPACT_ATOMS: atom_id res chain seq x y z
N MET A 1 20.96 63.20 -0.24
CA MET A 1 19.69 63.90 0.07
C MET A 1 18.56 62.89 -0.11
N LEU A 2 17.70 62.77 0.91
CA LEU A 2 16.37 62.12 1.03
C LEU A 2 16.13 60.73 0.37
N ARG A 3 15.95 59.62 1.12
CA ARG A 3 14.74 59.15 1.87
C ARG A 3 13.60 58.65 0.96
N LEU A 4 12.78 57.62 1.22
CA LEU A 4 12.65 56.58 2.26
C LEU A 4 11.34 55.76 1.95
N ARG A 5 11.42 54.42 2.01
CA ARG A 5 10.46 53.37 2.49
C ARG A 5 8.91 53.47 2.38
N VAL A 6 8.31 52.37 1.88
CA VAL A 6 7.35 51.38 2.49
C VAL A 6 6.22 51.89 3.43
N PHE A 7 4.95 51.42 3.25
CA PHE A 7 4.16 50.65 4.25
C PHE A 7 2.74 50.19 3.81
N VAL A 8 2.29 49.12 4.49
CA VAL A 8 1.05 48.30 4.47
C VAL A 8 0.03 48.75 5.54
N ALA A 9 -1.29 48.52 5.34
CA ALA A 9 -2.35 48.06 6.31
C ALA A 9 -3.77 48.45 5.80
N LEU A 10 -4.85 47.64 5.69
CA LEU A 10 -5.64 46.72 6.57
C LEU A 10 -6.72 47.43 7.43
N ALA A 11 -8.02 47.06 7.26
CA ALA A 11 -9.06 46.81 8.30
C ALA A 11 -10.54 47.30 8.05
N VAL A 12 -11.48 46.33 8.14
CA VAL A 12 -12.74 46.26 8.94
C VAL A 12 -14.00 47.08 8.60
N VAL A 13 -15.16 46.41 8.49
CA VAL A 13 -16.49 46.83 9.03
C VAL A 13 -17.34 45.61 9.44
N LEU A 14 -18.03 45.73 10.59
CA LEU A 14 -18.93 44.77 11.26
C LEU A 14 -20.22 45.54 11.62
N VAL A 15 -21.43 44.99 11.43
CA VAL A 15 -22.68 45.52 12.02
C VAL A 15 -23.62 44.39 12.44
N LEU A 16 -24.10 44.50 13.68
CA LEU A 16 -25.08 43.67 14.39
C LEU A 16 -26.51 44.25 14.25
N GLY A 17 -27.53 43.40 14.41
CA GLY A 17 -28.90 43.81 14.70
C GLY A 17 -29.71 42.64 15.28
N ALA A 18 -30.30 42.83 16.46
CA ALA A 18 -31.06 41.83 17.22
C ALA A 18 -32.53 42.28 17.40
N GLY A 19 -33.45 41.31 17.50
CA GLY A 19 -34.64 41.43 18.36
C GLY A 19 -36.00 41.01 17.77
N ALA A 20 -36.58 39.94 18.35
CA ALA A 20 -37.96 39.83 18.88
C ALA A 20 -38.82 38.61 18.44
N LEU A 21 -39.15 37.86 19.50
CA LEU A 21 -40.08 36.76 19.83
C LEU A 21 -41.55 36.81 19.31
N LEU A 22 -42.17 35.61 19.18
CA LEU A 22 -43.55 35.14 19.56
C LEU A 22 -44.11 34.15 18.49
N ALA A 23 -44.25 32.83 18.70
CA ALA A 23 -45.19 32.03 19.54
C ALA A 23 -46.48 31.55 18.81
N PHE A 24 -46.65 30.22 18.64
CA PHE A 24 -47.85 29.32 18.54
C PHE A 24 -47.36 28.00 17.88
N ARG A 25 -47.31 26.79 18.44
CA ARG A 25 -48.12 25.90 19.32
C ARG A 25 -48.83 24.77 18.52
N ASP A 26 -48.52 23.54 18.95
CA ASP A 26 -49.20 22.23 18.84
C ASP A 26 -49.12 21.38 17.55
N GLY A 27 -48.75 20.10 17.74
CA GLY A 27 -48.91 19.03 16.76
C GLY A 27 -47.98 17.82 16.97
N SER A 28 -48.28 16.99 17.97
CA SER A 28 -47.75 15.64 18.27
C SER A 28 -47.39 14.74 17.07
N ASN A 29 -46.27 14.00 17.16
CA ASN A 29 -46.22 12.51 17.15
C ASN A 29 -44.78 11.97 17.02
N GLY A 30 -44.41 11.01 17.89
CA GLY A 30 -43.40 9.99 17.56
C GLY A 30 -41.99 10.16 18.11
N LEU A 31 -41.81 10.56 19.38
CA LEU A 31 -40.51 10.48 20.04
C LEU A 31 -40.20 9.01 20.39
N LEU A 32 -39.47 8.32 19.52
CA LEU A 32 -38.64 7.17 19.90
C LEU A 32 -37.52 7.72 20.78
N THR A 33 -37.74 7.72 22.08
CA THR A 33 -36.67 7.85 23.07
C THR A 33 -35.80 6.61 22.94
N LEU A 34 -34.75 6.68 22.12
CA LEU A 34 -33.57 5.84 22.31
C LEU A 34 -33.12 6.07 23.75
N GLY A 35 -33.13 4.99 24.52
CA GLY A 35 -32.75 5.00 25.92
C GLY A 35 -31.37 5.63 26.10
N ASP A 36 -31.25 6.36 27.20
CA ASP A 36 -29.98 6.76 27.81
C ASP A 36 -28.95 5.62 27.70
N PRO A 37 -27.84 5.75 26.95
CA PRO A 37 -26.71 4.84 27.07
C PRO A 37 -25.93 5.28 28.30
N GLY A 38 -26.56 5.12 29.46
CA GLY A 38 -25.93 5.15 30.78
C GLY A 38 -25.07 3.90 30.95
N GLY A 39 -24.00 3.83 30.16
CA GLY A 39 -23.01 2.77 30.14
C GLY A 39 -21.89 3.22 29.23
N VAL A 40 -20.71 3.45 29.77
CA VAL A 40 -19.50 3.60 28.94
C VAL A 40 -19.46 2.33 28.06
N PRO A 41 -19.43 2.42 26.72
CA PRO A 41 -19.38 1.23 25.88
C PRO A 41 -18.25 0.34 26.37
N ASP A 42 -18.56 -0.94 26.58
CA ASP A 42 -17.59 -1.90 27.07
C ASP A 42 -16.40 -1.92 26.10
N VAL A 43 -15.23 -1.56 26.62
CA VAL A 43 -14.01 -1.47 25.82
C VAL A 43 -13.33 -2.81 25.95
N SER A 44 -13.58 -3.72 25.01
CA SER A 44 -12.84 -4.97 24.87
C SER A 44 -11.39 -4.66 24.46
N PRO A 45 -10.39 -4.79 25.35
CA PRO A 45 -9.02 -4.75 24.91
C PRO A 45 -8.75 -5.97 24.02
N LEU A 46 -7.96 -5.80 22.97
CA LEU A 46 -7.43 -6.93 22.24
C LEU A 46 -6.40 -7.62 23.14
N VAL A 47 -6.75 -8.79 23.65
CA VAL A 47 -5.89 -9.58 24.55
C VAL A 47 -5.68 -10.92 23.90
N LEU A 48 -4.44 -11.22 23.52
CA LEU A 48 -4.06 -12.58 23.19
C LEU A 48 -4.32 -13.42 24.46
N PRO A 49 -5.18 -14.46 24.40
CA PRO A 49 -5.28 -15.40 25.51
C PRO A 49 -3.89 -15.90 25.90
N ASP A 50 -3.63 -16.14 27.19
CA ASP A 50 -2.30 -16.58 27.64
C ASP A 50 -1.84 -17.81 26.85
N GLY A 51 -0.72 -17.69 26.14
CA GLY A 51 -0.16 -18.74 25.28
C GLY A 51 -0.80 -18.89 23.90
N ALA A 52 -1.82 -18.11 23.55
CA ALA A 52 -2.37 -18.09 22.20
C ALA A 52 -1.39 -17.39 21.25
N PRO A 53 -0.98 -18.06 20.14
CA PRO A 53 -0.13 -17.44 19.16
C PRO A 53 -0.88 -16.30 18.45
N ASP A 54 -0.17 -15.23 18.14
CA ASP A 54 -0.66 -14.19 17.24
C ASP A 54 -1.03 -14.84 15.89
N PRO A 55 -2.28 -14.67 15.39
CA PRO A 55 -2.75 -15.33 14.17
C PRO A 55 -1.94 -14.93 12.92
N PHE A 56 -1.19 -13.83 13.00
CA PHE A 56 -0.32 -13.32 11.95
C PHE A 56 1.17 -13.38 12.31
N ALA A 57 1.55 -14.14 13.34
CA ALA A 57 2.94 -14.52 13.56
C ALA A 57 3.41 -15.48 12.45
N TYR A 58 4.61 -15.20 11.95
CA TYR A 58 5.25 -16.04 10.95
C TYR A 58 5.65 -17.39 11.54
N THR A 59 5.53 -18.43 10.72
CA THR A 59 6.05 -19.78 10.96
C THR A 59 6.48 -20.36 9.61
N GLU A 60 7.52 -21.20 9.58
CA GLU A 60 8.09 -21.68 8.32
C GLU A 60 7.11 -22.58 7.54
N ASP A 61 6.21 -23.31 8.22
CA ASP A 61 5.14 -24.09 7.60
C ASP A 61 4.07 -23.22 6.92
N ARG A 62 3.88 -21.99 7.40
CA ARG A 62 2.98 -20.99 6.79
C ARG A 62 3.65 -20.11 5.75
N ARG A 63 4.94 -20.33 5.42
CA ARG A 63 5.69 -19.49 4.48
C ARG A 63 4.90 -19.15 3.21
N GLY A 64 4.35 -20.16 2.53
CA GLY A 64 3.61 -19.95 1.28
C GLY A 64 2.34 -19.08 1.44
N GLU A 65 1.71 -19.09 2.62
CA GLU A 65 0.60 -18.19 2.92
C GLU A 65 1.07 -16.74 3.03
N PHE A 66 2.14 -16.50 3.80
CA PHE A 66 2.74 -15.17 3.96
C PHE A 66 3.25 -14.59 2.64
N GLU A 67 3.90 -15.42 1.80
CA GLU A 67 4.32 -15.01 0.46
C GLU A 67 3.13 -14.58 -0.42
N ARG A 68 2.01 -15.33 -0.38
CA ARG A 68 0.78 -14.97 -1.12
C ARG A 68 0.14 -13.69 -0.60
N ARG A 69 0.01 -13.55 0.73
CA ARG A 69 -0.53 -12.35 1.37
C ARG A 69 0.31 -11.12 0.99
N ALA A 70 1.63 -11.21 1.09
CA ALA A 70 2.53 -10.11 0.73
C ALA A 70 2.42 -9.73 -0.74
N ALA A 71 2.37 -10.73 -1.63
CA ALA A 71 2.19 -10.49 -3.06
C ALA A 71 0.88 -9.76 -3.35
N GLN A 72 -0.23 -10.15 -2.72
CA GLN A 72 -1.54 -9.51 -2.91
C GLN A 72 -1.54 -8.09 -2.33
N GLY A 73 -1.14 -7.92 -1.08
CA GLY A 73 -1.19 -6.64 -0.39
C GLY A 73 -0.32 -5.57 -1.04
N LEU A 74 0.84 -5.95 -1.59
CA LEU A 74 1.79 -5.02 -2.23
C LEU A 74 1.64 -4.96 -3.76
N SER A 75 0.58 -5.53 -4.32
CA SER A 75 0.36 -5.57 -5.77
C SER A 75 -0.11 -4.25 -6.36
N HIS A 76 -0.77 -3.38 -5.58
CA HIS A 76 -1.44 -2.16 -6.06
C HIS A 76 -0.56 -1.31 -6.97
N VAL A 77 0.69 -1.06 -6.57
CA VAL A 77 1.63 -0.22 -7.32
C VAL A 77 1.93 -0.76 -8.72
N LEU A 78 1.87 -2.08 -8.94
CA LEU A 78 2.04 -2.66 -10.26
C LEU A 78 0.87 -2.28 -11.17
N TYR A 79 -0.36 -2.29 -10.66
CA TYR A 79 -1.55 -1.88 -11.40
C TYR A 79 -1.55 -0.38 -11.69
N GLU A 80 -1.29 0.42 -10.65
CA GLU A 80 -1.34 1.89 -10.70
C GLU A 80 -0.25 2.48 -11.63
N LYS A 81 0.98 1.98 -11.53
CA LYS A 81 2.15 2.56 -12.21
C LYS A 81 2.50 1.90 -13.55
N SER A 82 1.83 0.81 -13.92
CA SER A 82 2.10 0.10 -15.18
C SER A 82 1.84 0.97 -16.41
N PRO A 83 2.83 1.18 -17.30
CA PRO A 83 2.67 1.99 -18.51
C PRO A 83 1.55 1.47 -19.43
N GLY A 84 0.51 2.28 -19.60
CA GLY A 84 -0.68 1.93 -20.38
C GLY A 84 -1.60 0.92 -19.70
N GLY A 85 -1.49 0.76 -18.38
CA GLY A 85 -2.26 -0.19 -17.58
C GLY A 85 -1.63 -1.59 -17.49
N ILE A 86 -2.03 -2.37 -16.50
CA ILE A 86 -1.44 -3.69 -16.26
C ILE A 86 -1.70 -4.66 -17.41
N VAL A 87 -2.89 -4.61 -18.03
CA VAL A 87 -3.28 -5.55 -19.10
C VAL A 87 -2.42 -5.33 -20.33
N ALA A 88 -2.16 -4.07 -20.70
CA ALA A 88 -1.26 -3.74 -21.80
C ALA A 88 0.19 -4.14 -21.47
N SER A 89 0.60 -3.97 -20.22
CA SER A 89 1.92 -4.36 -19.71
C SER A 89 2.13 -5.86 -19.75
N ALA A 90 1.19 -6.65 -19.24
CA ALA A 90 1.19 -8.10 -19.30
C ALA A 90 1.22 -8.60 -20.75
N ARG A 91 0.44 -7.98 -21.65
CA ARG A 91 0.47 -8.31 -23.09
C ARG A 91 1.84 -8.03 -23.72
N ARG A 92 2.54 -6.96 -23.33
CA ARG A 92 3.90 -6.68 -23.80
C ARG A 92 4.88 -7.69 -23.24
N THR A 93 4.82 -7.96 -21.93
CA THR A 93 5.68 -8.92 -21.24
C THR A 93 5.57 -10.33 -21.84
N ALA A 94 4.34 -10.80 -22.11
CA ALA A 94 4.08 -12.13 -22.66
C ALA A 94 4.79 -12.41 -24.00
N ARG A 95 5.18 -11.37 -24.75
CA ARG A 95 5.94 -11.53 -26.00
C ARG A 95 7.35 -12.09 -25.78
N TRP A 96 7.88 -11.92 -24.56
CA TRP A 96 9.22 -12.38 -24.19
C TRP A 96 9.24 -13.80 -23.65
N ARG A 97 8.06 -14.43 -23.44
CA ARG A 97 7.95 -15.78 -22.88
C ARG A 97 8.84 -16.82 -23.58
N PRO A 98 8.89 -16.91 -24.91
CA PRO A 98 9.77 -17.90 -25.57
C PRO A 98 11.26 -17.68 -25.29
N LEU A 99 11.70 -16.42 -25.09
CA LEU A 99 13.08 -16.15 -24.70
C LEU A 99 13.30 -16.46 -23.21
N ALA A 100 12.34 -16.15 -22.34
CA ALA A 100 12.42 -16.49 -20.93
C ALA A 100 12.57 -18.01 -20.72
N GLU A 101 11.78 -18.82 -21.43
CA GLU A 101 11.88 -20.30 -21.39
C GLU A 101 13.23 -20.81 -21.91
N GLN A 102 13.77 -20.20 -22.99
CA GLN A 102 15.09 -20.54 -23.52
C GLN A 102 16.22 -20.22 -22.54
N VAL A 103 16.09 -19.15 -21.76
CA VAL A 103 17.09 -18.78 -20.74
C VAL A 103 16.93 -19.68 -19.51
N ALA A 104 15.70 -19.83 -19.01
CA ALA A 104 15.34 -20.70 -17.90
C ALA A 104 15.86 -22.13 -18.06
N SER A 105 15.63 -22.74 -19.23
CA SER A 105 16.10 -24.10 -19.53
C SER A 105 17.63 -24.26 -19.51
N LYS A 106 18.39 -23.18 -19.74
CA LYS A 106 19.86 -23.20 -19.71
C LYS A 106 20.43 -22.92 -18.32
N SER A 107 19.76 -22.09 -17.52
CA SER A 107 20.21 -21.68 -16.19
C SER A 107 19.59 -22.48 -15.04
N GLY A 108 18.57 -23.29 -15.32
CA GLY A 108 17.79 -24.00 -14.29
C GLY A 108 16.90 -23.07 -13.47
N LEU A 109 16.63 -21.85 -13.95
CA LEU A 109 15.72 -20.89 -13.31
C LEU A 109 14.27 -21.15 -13.75
N ASP A 110 13.32 -20.65 -12.96
CA ASP A 110 11.90 -20.65 -13.32
C ASP A 110 11.62 -19.57 -14.41
N ALA A 111 11.01 -19.98 -15.52
CA ALA A 111 10.62 -19.07 -16.59
C ALA A 111 9.53 -18.09 -16.16
N ASP A 112 8.64 -18.49 -15.24
CA ASP A 112 7.60 -17.61 -14.69
C ASP A 112 8.23 -16.51 -13.83
N LEU A 113 9.28 -16.82 -13.08
CA LEU A 113 10.06 -15.85 -12.31
C LEU A 113 10.77 -14.83 -13.22
N ILE A 114 11.44 -15.30 -14.28
CA ILE A 114 12.11 -14.41 -15.25
C ILE A 114 11.08 -13.46 -15.90
N GLU A 115 9.93 -13.99 -16.30
CA GLU A 115 8.85 -13.20 -16.89
C GLU A 115 8.26 -12.18 -15.91
N ALA A 116 8.13 -12.55 -14.63
CA ALA A 116 7.68 -11.65 -13.58
C ALA A 116 8.66 -10.48 -13.35
N ILE A 117 9.97 -10.75 -13.32
CA ILE A 117 11.01 -9.71 -13.28
C ILE A 117 10.86 -8.77 -14.48
N VAL A 118 10.64 -9.29 -15.70
CA VAL A 118 10.42 -8.44 -16.88
C VAL A 118 9.20 -7.53 -16.74
N LEU A 119 8.09 -8.04 -16.19
CA LEU A 119 6.90 -7.23 -15.94
C LEU A 119 7.19 -6.11 -14.93
N LEU A 120 7.79 -6.45 -13.79
CA LEU A 120 8.08 -5.50 -12.72
C LEU A 120 9.07 -4.42 -13.17
N GLU A 121 10.16 -4.81 -13.82
CA GLU A 121 11.27 -3.91 -14.15
C GLU A 121 10.95 -2.96 -15.30
N SER A 122 10.25 -3.43 -16.33
CA SER A 122 10.10 -2.64 -17.57
C SER A 122 8.69 -2.62 -18.15
N ALA A 123 7.76 -3.35 -17.54
CA ALA A 123 6.44 -3.61 -18.11
C ALA A 123 6.54 -4.15 -19.56
N GLY A 124 7.55 -5.00 -19.80
CA GLY A 124 7.85 -5.60 -21.09
C GLY A 124 8.47 -4.66 -22.13
N ARG A 125 8.91 -3.45 -21.75
CA ARG A 125 9.54 -2.48 -22.66
C ARG A 125 11.05 -2.69 -22.71
N SER A 126 11.54 -3.23 -23.83
CA SER A 126 12.99 -3.45 -24.03
C SER A 126 13.82 -2.17 -24.12
N ASP A 127 13.19 -1.00 -24.26
CA ASP A 127 13.82 0.32 -24.32
C ASP A 127 13.57 1.18 -23.07
N ALA A 128 13.09 0.58 -21.98
CA ALA A 128 12.94 1.26 -20.70
C ALA A 128 14.28 1.81 -20.19
N VAL A 129 14.26 3.02 -19.65
CA VAL A 129 15.42 3.72 -19.09
C VAL A 129 15.00 4.41 -17.79
N ALA A 130 15.80 4.28 -16.74
CA ALA A 130 15.56 4.93 -15.46
C ALA A 130 15.87 6.44 -15.50
N ASP A 131 16.85 6.84 -16.32
CA ASP A 131 17.29 8.22 -16.48
C ASP A 131 17.67 8.53 -17.94
N PRO A 132 17.63 9.81 -18.36
CA PRO A 132 17.94 10.20 -19.74
C PRO A 132 19.43 10.08 -20.10
N GLU A 133 20.34 10.06 -19.13
CA GLU A 133 21.78 9.98 -19.33
C GLU A 133 22.29 8.54 -19.49
N LEU A 134 21.43 7.55 -19.20
CA LEU A 134 21.68 6.11 -19.28
C LEU A 134 22.73 5.60 -18.28
N GLU A 135 22.97 6.37 -17.22
CA GLU A 135 23.87 6.01 -16.12
C GLU A 135 23.22 4.95 -15.20
N GLY A 136 21.91 5.07 -15.01
CA GLY A 136 21.08 4.15 -14.25
C GLY A 136 20.66 2.91 -15.06
N ALA A 137 19.55 2.34 -14.60
CA ALA A 137 19.06 1.05 -15.06
C ALA A 137 18.44 1.14 -16.46
N VAL A 138 18.74 0.15 -17.31
CA VAL A 138 18.33 0.15 -18.72
C VAL A 138 17.83 -1.22 -19.15
N GLY A 139 16.84 -1.19 -20.05
CA GLY A 139 16.39 -2.34 -20.81
C GLY A 139 15.32 -3.17 -20.13
N LEU A 140 15.15 -4.38 -20.65
CA LEU A 140 14.02 -5.25 -20.31
C LEU A 140 13.98 -5.65 -18.83
N THR A 141 15.14 -5.76 -18.21
CA THR A 141 15.32 -6.18 -16.81
C THR A 141 16.11 -5.14 -15.99
N GLN A 142 16.13 -3.88 -16.46
CA GLN A 142 16.66 -2.73 -15.73
C GLN A 142 18.07 -2.95 -15.15
N ILE A 143 19.05 -3.20 -16.02
CA ILE A 143 20.44 -3.47 -15.60
C ILE A 143 21.23 -2.16 -15.51
N LEU A 144 21.92 -1.94 -14.39
CA LEU A 144 22.88 -0.83 -14.22
C LEU A 144 24.11 -1.00 -15.11
N ALA A 145 24.69 0.10 -15.61
CA ALA A 145 25.86 0.05 -16.50
C ALA A 145 27.07 -0.65 -15.85
N ALA A 146 27.40 -0.28 -14.62
CA ALA A 146 28.54 -0.84 -13.87
C ALA A 146 28.36 -2.34 -13.62
N THR A 147 27.17 -2.76 -13.20
CA THR A 147 26.84 -4.18 -13.00
C THR A 147 26.90 -4.95 -14.32
N GLY A 148 26.37 -4.38 -15.40
CA GLY A 148 26.44 -4.95 -16.74
C GLY A 148 27.87 -5.26 -17.17
N GLN A 149 28.78 -4.30 -17.00
CA GLN A 149 30.19 -4.44 -17.40
C GLN A 149 30.99 -5.34 -16.45
N GLY A 150 30.87 -5.13 -15.14
CA GLY A 150 31.76 -5.72 -14.14
C GLY A 150 31.36 -7.12 -13.68
N LEU A 151 30.06 -7.45 -13.71
CA LEU A 151 29.54 -8.73 -13.23
C LEU A 151 28.90 -9.56 -14.34
N LEU A 152 28.17 -8.92 -15.26
CA LEU A 152 27.30 -9.63 -16.20
C LEU A 152 27.91 -9.79 -17.59
N GLU A 153 29.18 -9.43 -17.78
CA GLU A 153 29.94 -9.58 -19.03
C GLU A 153 29.25 -8.92 -20.24
N MET A 154 28.55 -7.81 -20.00
CA MET A 154 27.85 -7.07 -21.04
C MET A 154 28.73 -5.98 -21.64
N ARG A 155 28.63 -5.82 -22.96
CA ARG A 155 29.17 -4.65 -23.64
C ARG A 155 28.25 -3.45 -23.43
N VAL A 156 28.76 -2.44 -22.72
CA VAL A 156 28.04 -1.19 -22.45
C VAL A 156 28.95 0.00 -22.76
N ASP A 157 28.63 0.76 -23.80
CA ASP A 157 29.22 2.08 -24.08
C ASP A 157 28.14 3.15 -23.88
N VAL A 158 28.06 3.67 -22.65
CA VAL A 158 27.05 4.66 -22.23
C VAL A 158 27.11 5.91 -23.11
N ALA A 159 28.31 6.41 -23.41
CA ALA A 159 28.49 7.62 -24.19
C ALA A 159 27.99 7.46 -25.64
N ALA A 160 28.29 6.33 -26.30
CA ALA A 160 27.78 6.03 -27.63
C ALA A 160 26.26 5.77 -27.61
N SER A 161 25.78 5.04 -26.60
CA SER A 161 24.37 4.73 -26.40
C SER A 161 23.51 6.00 -26.24
N ARG A 162 24.00 6.97 -25.45
CA ARG A 162 23.35 8.28 -25.27
C ARG A 162 23.27 9.07 -26.57
N ARG A 163 24.38 9.15 -27.33
CA ARG A 163 24.39 9.81 -28.65
C ARG A 163 23.37 9.19 -29.62
N LEU A 164 23.26 7.87 -29.63
CA LEU A 164 22.28 7.16 -30.46
C LEU A 164 20.85 7.42 -29.96
N THR A 165 20.62 7.42 -28.65
CA THR A 165 19.30 7.70 -28.05
C THR A 165 18.78 9.08 -28.43
N HIS A 166 19.61 10.13 -28.35
CA HIS A 166 19.22 11.47 -28.81
C HIS A 166 18.88 11.52 -30.31
N ARG A 167 19.63 10.77 -31.14
CA ARG A 167 19.33 10.68 -32.58
C ARG A 167 18.02 9.93 -32.83
N ILE A 168 17.77 8.83 -32.12
CA ILE A 168 16.52 8.05 -32.19
C ILE A 168 15.32 8.94 -31.87
N GLN A 169 15.37 9.68 -30.76
CA GLN A 169 14.29 10.60 -30.36
C GLN A 169 14.03 11.66 -31.44
N ARG A 170 15.09 12.25 -32.00
CA ARG A 170 14.96 13.25 -33.08
C ARG A 170 14.30 12.68 -34.33
N VAL A 171 14.75 11.52 -34.82
CA VAL A 171 14.19 10.94 -36.05
C VAL A 171 12.77 10.41 -35.85
N ARG A 172 12.43 9.94 -34.65
CA ARG A 172 11.04 9.62 -34.28
C ARG A 172 10.15 10.87 -34.35
N GLY A 173 10.60 12.00 -33.80
CA GLY A 173 9.89 13.29 -33.89
C GLY A 173 9.70 13.81 -35.32
N LEU A 174 10.59 13.42 -36.24
CA LEU A 174 10.48 13.73 -37.67
C LEU A 174 9.63 12.73 -38.47
N GLY A 175 9.00 11.74 -37.80
CA GLY A 175 8.16 10.74 -38.47
C GLY A 175 8.95 9.75 -39.34
N LYS A 176 10.21 9.43 -38.97
CA LYS A 176 11.08 8.51 -39.73
C LYS A 176 11.30 7.16 -39.02
N PRO A 177 10.29 6.27 -38.97
CA PRO A 177 10.34 5.04 -38.17
C PRO A 177 11.45 4.08 -38.60
N ARG A 178 11.65 3.89 -39.92
CA ARG A 178 12.72 3.00 -40.45
C ARG A 178 14.12 3.46 -40.07
N GLU A 179 14.34 4.77 -39.94
CA GLU A 179 15.63 5.32 -39.51
C GLU A 179 15.83 5.11 -38.01
N ALA A 180 14.77 5.30 -37.22
CA ALA A 180 14.77 5.02 -35.78
C ALA A 180 15.14 3.55 -35.50
N GLU A 181 14.50 2.60 -36.19
CA GLU A 181 14.76 1.16 -36.04
C GLU A 181 16.23 0.80 -36.34
N ARG A 182 16.82 1.40 -37.37
CA ARG A 182 18.24 1.19 -37.70
C ARG A 182 19.15 1.72 -36.60
N LEU A 183 18.85 2.90 -36.05
CA LEU A 183 19.62 3.49 -34.96
C LEU A 183 19.46 2.69 -33.66
N GLU A 184 18.29 2.14 -33.39
CA GLU A 184 18.05 1.22 -32.26
C GLU A 184 18.87 -0.06 -32.40
N ALA A 185 18.89 -0.65 -33.60
CA ALA A 185 19.73 -1.82 -33.88
C ALA A 185 21.23 -1.51 -33.69
N LEU A 186 21.67 -0.31 -34.05
CA LEU A 186 23.04 0.16 -33.76
C LEU A 186 23.27 0.34 -32.26
N ARG A 187 22.28 0.88 -31.52
CA ARG A 187 22.37 1.07 -30.07
C ARG A 187 22.58 -0.26 -29.35
N ARG A 188 21.84 -1.30 -29.72
CA ARG A 188 21.99 -2.66 -29.13
C ARG A 188 23.39 -3.25 -29.31
N LYS A 189 24.13 -2.86 -30.36
CA LYS A 189 25.50 -3.34 -30.60
C LYS A 189 26.53 -2.69 -29.68
N VAL A 190 26.28 -1.46 -29.24
CA VAL A 190 27.20 -0.71 -28.36
C VAL A 190 26.77 -0.80 -26.90
N ASP A 191 25.50 -1.04 -26.64
CA ASP A 191 24.91 -1.19 -25.31
C ASP A 191 23.93 -2.35 -25.28
N GLN A 192 24.42 -3.50 -24.82
CA GLN A 192 23.69 -4.76 -24.80
C GLN A 192 22.54 -4.78 -23.80
N ARG A 193 22.42 -3.78 -22.90
CA ARG A 193 21.26 -3.65 -22.01
C ARG A 193 19.96 -3.47 -22.81
N PHE A 194 20.04 -2.90 -24.01
CA PHE A 194 18.92 -2.76 -24.94
C PHE A 194 18.64 -4.02 -25.79
N ASP A 195 19.47 -5.07 -25.71
CA ASP A 195 19.22 -6.34 -26.39
C ASP A 195 18.43 -7.28 -25.45
N PRO A 196 17.16 -7.61 -25.78
CA PRO A 196 16.30 -8.42 -24.90
C PRO A 196 16.90 -9.77 -24.54
N ARG A 197 17.57 -10.45 -25.49
CA ARG A 197 18.16 -11.78 -25.23
C ARG A 197 19.32 -11.63 -24.27
N ARG A 198 20.21 -10.66 -24.51
CA ARG A 198 21.37 -10.42 -23.65
C ARG A 198 20.98 -9.96 -22.27
N ALA A 199 19.93 -9.13 -22.14
CA ALA A 199 19.39 -8.71 -20.86
C ALA A 199 18.87 -9.90 -20.04
N LEU A 200 18.10 -10.81 -20.64
CA LEU A 200 17.61 -12.01 -19.95
C LEU A 200 18.74 -12.97 -19.56
N GLU A 201 19.70 -13.20 -20.46
CA GLU A 201 20.90 -14.00 -20.15
C GLU A 201 21.72 -13.38 -18.99
N ALA A 202 21.81 -12.05 -18.95
CA ALA A 202 22.49 -11.32 -17.88
C ALA A 202 21.73 -11.41 -16.55
N THR A 203 20.41 -11.28 -16.54
CA THR A 203 19.58 -11.51 -15.35
C THR A 203 19.77 -12.93 -14.82
N ALA A 204 19.84 -13.94 -15.69
CA ALA A 204 20.11 -15.31 -15.25
C ALA A 204 21.50 -15.47 -14.60
N ARG A 205 22.54 -14.84 -15.16
CA ARG A 205 23.88 -14.81 -14.53
C ARG A 205 23.87 -14.12 -13.17
N TYR A 206 23.14 -13.01 -13.05
CA TYR A 206 23.00 -12.31 -11.78
C TYR A 206 22.37 -13.22 -10.72
N LEU A 207 21.23 -13.85 -11.04
CA LEU A 207 20.51 -14.69 -10.10
C LEU A 207 21.32 -15.92 -9.68
N ASP A 208 22.08 -16.51 -10.61
CA ASP A 208 22.99 -17.61 -10.28
C ASP A 208 24.12 -17.18 -9.35
N PHE A 209 24.76 -16.04 -9.63
CA PHE A 209 25.77 -15.43 -8.75
C PHE A 209 25.19 -15.15 -7.35
N ALA A 210 24.06 -14.45 -7.28
CA ALA A 210 23.42 -14.09 -6.02
C ALA A 210 23.01 -15.33 -5.22
N ARG A 211 22.52 -16.37 -5.90
CA ARG A 211 22.22 -17.67 -5.27
C ARG A 211 23.46 -18.36 -4.74
N GLY A 212 24.60 -18.27 -5.43
CA GLY A 212 25.88 -18.77 -4.90
C GLY A 212 26.26 -18.08 -3.59
N GLU A 213 26.13 -16.76 -3.54
CA GLU A 213 26.47 -15.95 -2.37
C GLU A 213 25.48 -16.10 -1.22
N LEU A 214 24.18 -16.19 -1.51
CA LEU A 214 23.07 -16.15 -0.53
C LEU A 214 22.43 -17.52 -0.27
N GLY A 215 22.75 -18.54 -1.06
CA GLY A 215 22.41 -19.95 -0.82
C GLY A 215 20.97 -20.35 -1.15
N ARG A 216 20.14 -19.44 -1.67
CA ARG A 216 18.70 -19.67 -1.93
C ARG A 216 18.09 -18.68 -2.92
N ASP A 217 17.06 -19.13 -3.63
CA ASP A 217 16.47 -18.40 -4.76
C ASP A 217 15.71 -17.13 -4.33
N ASP A 218 14.94 -17.18 -3.24
CA ASP A 218 14.19 -16.02 -2.72
C ASP A 218 15.12 -14.87 -2.30
N LEU A 219 16.24 -15.18 -1.64
CA LEU A 219 17.26 -14.17 -1.33
C LEU A 219 17.95 -13.67 -2.60
N ALA A 220 18.22 -14.53 -3.58
CA ALA A 220 18.81 -14.11 -4.87
C ALA A 220 17.88 -13.17 -5.65
N VAL A 221 16.57 -13.40 -5.58
CA VAL A 221 15.56 -12.52 -6.22
C VAL A 221 15.48 -11.19 -5.50
N VAL A 222 15.34 -11.17 -4.17
CA VAL A 222 15.24 -9.88 -3.46
C VAL A 222 16.52 -9.05 -3.58
N SER A 223 17.68 -9.71 -3.63
CA SER A 223 18.95 -9.02 -3.81
C SER A 223 19.04 -8.32 -5.17
N TYR A 224 18.25 -8.71 -6.16
CA TYR A 224 18.26 -8.08 -7.49
C TYR A 224 18.10 -6.56 -7.41
N HIS A 225 17.21 -6.09 -6.52
CA HIS A 225 17.02 -4.67 -6.23
C HIS A 225 17.87 -4.20 -5.06
N MET A 226 17.93 -4.99 -3.98
CA MET A 226 18.59 -4.61 -2.73
C MET A 226 20.13 -4.57 -2.81
N GLY A 227 20.72 -5.34 -3.73
CA GLY A 227 22.13 -5.68 -3.78
C GLY A 227 22.50 -6.83 -2.84
N VAL A 228 23.35 -7.76 -3.31
CA VAL A 228 23.80 -8.94 -2.55
C VAL A 228 24.48 -8.54 -1.24
N GLY A 229 25.40 -7.57 -1.27
CA GLY A 229 26.14 -7.14 -0.08
C GLY A 229 25.23 -6.55 1.01
N ASN A 230 24.26 -5.72 0.62
CA ASN A 230 23.29 -5.17 1.57
C ASN A 230 22.46 -6.27 2.21
N LEU A 231 21.96 -7.23 1.41
CA LEU A 231 21.17 -8.34 1.93
C LEU A 231 21.99 -9.27 2.84
N MET A 232 23.27 -9.50 2.53
CA MET A 232 24.16 -10.25 3.43
C MET A 232 24.26 -9.55 4.80
N SER A 233 24.41 -8.23 4.84
CA SER A 233 24.41 -7.49 6.11
C SER A 233 23.07 -7.57 6.85
N VAL A 234 21.93 -7.64 6.15
CA VAL A 234 20.63 -7.87 6.79
C VAL A 234 20.56 -9.28 7.40
N VAL A 235 21.03 -10.30 6.68
CA VAL A 235 21.08 -11.68 7.18
C VAL A 235 22.01 -11.80 8.37
N GLU A 236 23.16 -11.13 8.36
CA GLU A 236 24.07 -11.06 9.50
C GLU A 236 23.41 -10.39 10.73
N ASP A 237 22.73 -9.25 10.52
CA ASP A 237 22.03 -8.52 11.58
C ASP A 237 20.78 -9.26 12.12
N PHE A 238 20.23 -10.19 11.34
CA PHE A 238 19.16 -11.07 11.80
C PHE A 238 19.68 -12.02 12.88
N GLY A 239 20.95 -12.44 12.79
CA GLY A 239 21.55 -13.42 13.69
C GLY A 239 21.00 -14.83 13.44
N GLU A 240 21.44 -15.80 14.24
CA GLU A 240 21.11 -17.25 14.16
C GLU A 240 22.02 -18.13 13.28
N GLY A 241 22.98 -17.57 12.54
CA GLY A 241 23.99 -18.36 11.80
C GLY A 241 23.44 -19.19 10.63
N GLU A 242 22.13 -19.11 10.39
CA GLU A 242 21.42 -19.72 9.27
C GLU A 242 21.15 -18.67 8.17
N ARG A 243 20.80 -19.15 6.97
CA ARG A 243 20.31 -18.30 5.86
C ARG A 243 18.78 -18.42 5.80
N PRO A 244 18.04 -17.61 6.58
CA PRO A 244 16.58 -17.74 6.69
C PRO A 244 15.91 -17.51 5.34
N SER A 245 14.66 -17.96 5.22
CA SER A 245 13.83 -17.55 4.08
C SER A 245 13.66 -16.05 4.08
N TYR A 246 13.48 -15.46 2.89
CA TYR A 246 13.22 -14.03 2.86
C TYR A 246 11.92 -13.68 3.61
N ALA A 247 10.94 -14.59 3.56
CA ALA A 247 9.72 -14.47 4.34
C ALA A 247 10.00 -14.47 5.84
N ARG A 248 10.79 -15.41 6.36
CA ARG A 248 11.20 -15.41 7.77
C ARG A 248 11.96 -14.14 8.13
N LEU A 249 12.98 -13.77 7.34
CA LEU A 249 13.78 -12.56 7.53
C LEU A 249 12.90 -11.32 7.62
N PHE A 250 11.98 -11.12 6.67
CA PHE A 250 11.09 -9.97 6.62
C PHE A 250 10.04 -9.98 7.73
N PHE A 251 9.38 -11.12 7.96
CA PHE A 251 8.24 -11.20 8.87
C PHE A 251 8.61 -11.40 10.34
N GLU A 252 9.80 -11.92 10.67
CA GLU A 252 10.29 -11.97 12.05
C GLU A 252 11.10 -10.73 12.44
N SER A 253 11.62 -9.96 11.46
CA SER A 253 12.26 -8.67 11.72
C SER A 253 11.26 -7.61 12.13
N THR A 254 11.27 -7.25 13.40
CA THR A 254 10.44 -6.22 14.02
C THR A 254 11.29 -5.31 14.92
N PRO A 255 10.77 -4.17 15.38
CA PRO A 255 11.51 -3.34 16.34
C PRO A 255 11.90 -4.05 17.64
N SER A 256 11.12 -5.05 18.07
CA SER A 256 11.31 -5.81 19.31
C SER A 256 12.00 -7.18 19.12
N SER A 257 12.02 -7.72 17.90
CA SER A 257 12.67 -8.98 17.54
C SER A 257 13.51 -8.82 16.27
N HIS A 258 14.80 -9.18 16.29
CA HIS A 258 15.74 -8.91 15.20
C HIS A 258 15.78 -7.41 14.79
N GLY A 259 15.72 -6.49 15.77
CA GLY A 259 15.62 -5.05 15.53
C GLY A 259 16.77 -4.42 14.73
N ALA A 260 17.95 -5.06 14.69
CA ALA A 260 19.05 -4.63 13.83
C ALA A 260 18.73 -4.88 12.34
N ALA A 261 18.29 -6.08 11.98
CA ALA A 261 17.85 -6.43 10.63
C ALA A 261 16.65 -5.56 10.20
N TRP A 262 15.67 -5.35 11.09
CA TRP A 262 14.54 -4.46 10.83
C TRP A 262 14.99 -3.03 10.48
N ARG A 263 15.88 -2.42 11.27
CA ARG A 263 16.41 -1.08 10.99
C ARG A 263 17.12 -1.02 9.64
N ARG A 264 17.97 -2.01 9.35
CA ARG A 264 18.68 -2.06 8.07
C ARG A 264 17.73 -2.18 6.89
N LEU A 265 16.69 -3.02 6.99
CA LEU A 265 15.65 -3.13 5.96
C LEU A 265 14.91 -1.80 5.76
N ALA A 266 14.59 -1.10 6.86
CA ALA A 266 13.90 0.20 6.81
C ALA A 266 14.78 1.33 6.23
N GLU A 267 16.11 1.24 6.36
CA GLU A 267 17.06 2.26 5.84
C GLU A 267 17.23 2.24 4.32
N LEU A 268 16.84 1.16 3.62
CA LEU A 268 17.06 1.01 2.18
C LEU A 268 16.24 2.00 1.33
N GLY A 269 15.11 2.50 1.85
CA GLY A 269 14.41 3.71 1.35
C GLY A 269 13.81 3.68 -0.07
N ASP A 270 14.07 2.64 -0.87
CA ASP A 270 13.72 2.54 -2.30
C ASP A 270 12.80 1.35 -2.61
N ASP A 271 11.97 0.94 -1.64
CA ASP A 271 11.12 -0.25 -1.71
C ASP A 271 11.86 -1.60 -1.86
N SER A 272 13.19 -1.64 -1.74
CA SER A 272 14.00 -2.87 -1.83
C SER A 272 13.49 -4.02 -0.94
N SER A 273 12.99 -3.70 0.25
CA SER A 273 12.44 -4.68 1.20
C SER A 273 11.12 -5.32 0.75
N THR A 274 10.49 -4.78 -0.29
CA THR A 274 9.23 -5.30 -0.85
C THR A 274 9.39 -5.91 -2.24
N TYR A 275 10.59 -5.86 -2.80
CA TYR A 275 10.85 -6.28 -4.18
C TYR A 275 10.42 -7.72 -4.46
N TYR A 276 10.77 -8.65 -3.57
CA TYR A 276 10.39 -10.07 -3.75
C TYR A 276 8.87 -10.24 -3.79
N TRP A 277 8.13 -9.55 -2.93
CA TRP A 277 6.65 -9.57 -2.92
C TRP A 277 6.07 -9.06 -4.23
N ARG A 278 6.64 -7.97 -4.76
CA ARG A 278 6.24 -7.39 -6.05
C ARG A 278 6.58 -8.30 -7.24
N VAL A 279 7.67 -9.07 -7.18
CA VAL A 279 7.97 -10.11 -8.18
C VAL A 279 6.93 -11.23 -8.10
N LEU A 280 6.55 -11.68 -6.90
CA LEU A 280 5.50 -12.69 -6.75
C LEU A 280 4.15 -12.18 -7.25
N ALA A 281 3.82 -10.91 -7.00
CA ALA A 281 2.62 -10.25 -7.54
C ALA A 281 2.65 -10.20 -9.07
N ALA A 282 3.78 -9.80 -9.67
CA ALA A 282 3.98 -9.80 -11.11
C ALA A 282 3.82 -11.21 -11.72
N ARG A 283 4.31 -12.24 -11.04
CA ARG A 283 4.15 -13.64 -11.44
C ARG A 283 2.68 -14.03 -11.49
N GLU A 284 1.92 -13.65 -10.46
CA GLU A 284 0.48 -13.91 -10.38
C GLU A 284 -0.30 -13.17 -11.48
N ILE A 285 0.02 -11.90 -11.72
CA ILE A 285 -0.56 -11.11 -12.82
C ILE A 285 -0.33 -11.80 -14.17
N MET A 286 0.88 -12.30 -14.43
CA MET A 286 1.19 -13.01 -15.68
C MET A 286 0.47 -14.36 -15.77
N ARG A 287 0.27 -15.06 -14.66
CA ARG A 287 -0.54 -16.28 -14.58
C ARG A 287 -2.00 -15.97 -14.92
N THR A 288 -2.60 -14.97 -14.29
CA THR A 288 -3.98 -14.53 -14.55
C THR A 288 -4.13 -14.05 -15.99
N TYR A 289 -3.21 -13.26 -16.53
CA TYR A 289 -3.23 -12.83 -17.94
C TYR A 289 -3.29 -14.01 -18.94
N ARG A 290 -2.68 -15.15 -18.61
CA ARG A 290 -2.73 -16.36 -19.44
C ARG A 290 -4.03 -17.15 -19.23
N ALA A 291 -4.49 -17.26 -18.00
CA ALA A 291 -5.62 -18.10 -17.64
C ALA A 291 -6.98 -17.41 -17.84
N ASP A 292 -7.12 -16.16 -17.40
CA ASP A 292 -8.34 -15.37 -17.42
C ASP A 292 -8.03 -13.87 -17.56
N ARG A 293 -8.10 -13.36 -18.80
CA ARG A 293 -7.82 -11.95 -19.09
C ARG A 293 -8.91 -11.01 -18.59
N ASP A 294 -10.15 -11.50 -18.50
CA ASP A 294 -11.27 -10.69 -18.05
C ASP A 294 -11.20 -10.50 -16.53
N ALA A 295 -10.76 -11.53 -15.78
CA ALA A 295 -10.43 -11.39 -14.37
C ALA A 295 -9.33 -10.34 -14.14
N LEU A 296 -8.23 -10.37 -14.91
CA LEU A 296 -7.18 -9.35 -14.79
C LEU A 296 -7.69 -7.94 -15.12
N ALA A 297 -8.61 -7.81 -16.09
CA ALA A 297 -9.21 -6.53 -16.43
C ALA A 297 -10.08 -5.99 -15.29
N ARG A 298 -10.94 -6.84 -14.69
CA ARG A 298 -11.75 -6.47 -13.52
C ARG A 298 -10.87 -6.09 -12.33
N GLU A 299 -9.84 -6.88 -12.03
CA GLU A 299 -8.92 -6.56 -10.94
C GLU A 299 -8.17 -5.25 -11.21
N ASN A 300 -7.77 -4.98 -12.45
CA ASN A 300 -7.18 -3.69 -12.82
C ASN A 300 -8.15 -2.52 -12.59
N GLU A 301 -9.44 -2.68 -12.91
CA GLU A 301 -10.45 -1.64 -12.66
C GLU A 301 -10.54 -1.35 -11.16
N LEU A 302 -10.68 -2.37 -10.31
CA LEU A 302 -10.75 -2.22 -8.85
C LEU A 302 -9.46 -1.61 -8.27
N GLN A 303 -8.30 -2.10 -8.70
CA GLN A 303 -6.98 -1.61 -8.25
C GLN A 303 -6.71 -0.16 -8.66
N THR A 304 -7.35 0.36 -9.72
CA THR A 304 -7.09 1.71 -10.25
C THR A 304 -8.26 2.66 -10.09
N ALA A 305 -9.36 2.22 -9.48
CA ALA A 305 -10.50 3.07 -9.14
C ALA A 305 -10.09 4.17 -8.15
N LYS A 306 -9.12 3.88 -7.27
CA LYS A 306 -8.60 4.77 -6.23
C LYS A 306 -7.10 4.66 -6.05
N ASN A 307 -6.54 5.51 -5.18
CA ASN A 307 -5.10 5.53 -4.87
C ASN A 307 -4.67 4.42 -3.87
N SER A 308 -5.47 3.37 -3.71
CA SER A 308 -5.20 2.18 -2.90
C SER A 308 -5.98 0.98 -3.45
N ALA A 309 -5.67 -0.21 -2.93
CA ALA A 309 -6.41 -1.45 -3.22
C ALA A 309 -7.74 -1.59 -2.45
N GLU A 310 -8.32 -0.50 -1.91
CA GLU A 310 -9.49 -0.62 -1.03
C GLU A 310 -10.73 -1.19 -1.72
N GLU A 311 -10.91 -0.92 -3.01
CA GLU A 311 -12.00 -1.53 -3.79
C GLU A 311 -11.72 -2.98 -4.19
N VAL A 312 -10.48 -3.46 -4.08
CA VAL A 312 -10.18 -4.90 -4.19
C VAL A 312 -10.59 -5.63 -2.92
N LEU A 313 -10.38 -4.99 -1.75
CA LEU A 313 -10.78 -5.57 -0.47
C LEU A 313 -12.30 -5.60 -0.31
N HIS A 314 -12.98 -4.56 -0.82
CA HIS A 314 -14.43 -4.39 -0.74
C HIS A 314 -14.99 -3.81 -2.04
N PRO A 315 -15.20 -4.65 -3.08
CA PRO A 315 -15.83 -4.24 -4.33
C PRO A 315 -17.23 -3.67 -4.07
N GLY A 316 -17.58 -2.59 -4.78
CA GLY A 316 -18.84 -1.86 -4.52
C GLY A 316 -20.12 -2.63 -4.87
N ASP A 317 -20.01 -3.65 -5.73
CA ASP A 317 -21.11 -4.56 -6.10
C ASP A 317 -21.24 -5.77 -5.16
N GLU A 318 -20.24 -6.03 -4.33
CA GLU A 318 -20.20 -7.16 -3.38
C GLU A 318 -20.21 -6.71 -1.90
N THR A 319 -20.21 -5.40 -1.65
CA THR A 319 -20.11 -4.83 -0.31
C THR A 319 -21.33 -3.99 0.01
N GLU A 320 -22.02 -4.37 1.07
CA GLU A 320 -23.16 -3.64 1.61
C GLU A 320 -22.75 -2.24 2.10
N ARG A 321 -23.61 -1.26 1.83
CA ARG A 321 -23.45 0.13 2.22
C ARG A 321 -24.63 0.55 3.07
N TYR A 322 -24.36 1.40 4.05
CA TYR A 322 -25.38 2.09 4.81
C TYR A 322 -25.82 3.34 4.03
N GLU A 323 -27.09 3.38 3.62
CA GLU A 323 -27.68 4.46 2.85
C GLU A 323 -28.24 5.55 3.77
N SER A 324 -28.74 5.16 4.94
CA SER A 324 -29.45 6.02 5.88
C SER A 324 -28.98 5.91 7.33
N PRO A 325 -29.33 6.90 8.19
CA PRO A 325 -29.13 6.79 9.63
C PRO A 325 -29.87 5.60 10.28
N ASP A 326 -31.02 5.20 9.72
CA ASP A 326 -31.79 4.05 10.23
C ASP A 326 -31.02 2.75 9.97
N ASP A 327 -30.39 2.60 8.80
CA ASP A 327 -29.56 1.44 8.46
C ASP A 327 -28.39 1.28 9.44
N LEU A 328 -27.77 2.39 9.87
CA LEU A 328 -26.74 2.36 10.91
C LEU A 328 -27.31 1.93 12.26
N GLY A 329 -28.51 2.42 12.60
CA GLY A 329 -29.22 2.04 13.83
C GLY A 329 -29.49 0.54 13.88
N ASP A 330 -30.00 -0.02 12.78
CA ASP A 330 -30.24 -1.45 12.62
C ASP A 330 -28.94 -2.25 12.71
N ALA A 331 -27.87 -1.80 12.04
CA ALA A 331 -26.57 -2.46 12.09
C ALA A 331 -25.92 -2.47 13.49
N TYR A 332 -26.16 -1.45 14.32
CA TYR A 332 -25.78 -1.51 15.74
C TYR A 332 -26.67 -2.48 16.53
N GLY A 333 -27.97 -2.57 16.21
CA GLY A 333 -28.90 -3.50 16.84
C GLY A 333 -28.62 -4.97 16.52
N ASP A 334 -28.08 -5.24 15.34
CA ASP A 334 -27.73 -6.57 14.83
C ASP A 334 -26.26 -6.97 15.10
N ASP A 335 -25.52 -6.16 15.88
CA ASP A 335 -24.08 -6.35 16.19
C ASP A 335 -23.14 -6.32 14.96
N ASP A 336 -23.63 -5.87 13.81
CA ASP A 336 -22.86 -5.63 12.59
C ASP A 336 -21.95 -4.40 12.69
N LEU A 337 -22.26 -3.47 13.60
CA LEU A 337 -21.41 -2.35 13.98
C LEU A 337 -21.09 -2.35 15.47
N ARG A 338 -19.81 -2.18 15.80
CA ARG A 338 -19.32 -2.01 17.17
C ARG A 338 -19.00 -0.54 17.46
N PRO A 339 -19.42 0.00 18.62
CA PRO A 339 -19.03 1.35 19.04
C PRO A 339 -17.51 1.51 19.16
N PHE A 340 -16.97 2.51 18.49
CA PHE A 340 -15.53 2.79 18.49
C PHE A 340 -15.08 3.36 19.85
N PRO A 341 -14.01 2.83 20.45
CA PRO A 341 -13.69 3.10 21.85
C PRO A 341 -13.06 4.47 22.02
N ASN A 342 -13.18 5.05 23.22
CA ASN A 342 -12.44 6.24 23.62
C ASN A 342 -11.68 6.03 24.93
N ALA A 343 -10.85 5.00 24.96
CA ALA A 343 -10.04 4.61 26.12
C ALA A 343 -8.55 4.54 25.73
N PRO A 344 -7.88 5.68 25.53
CA PRO A 344 -6.51 5.71 25.00
C PRO A 344 -5.50 4.96 25.87
N ALA A 345 -5.66 4.96 27.19
CA ALA A 345 -4.76 4.23 28.08
C ALA A 345 -4.86 2.69 27.90
N ARG A 346 -6.03 2.16 27.53
CA ARG A 346 -6.25 0.72 27.33
C ARG A 346 -5.97 0.29 25.89
N THR A 347 -6.48 1.06 24.94
CA THR A 347 -6.53 0.70 23.51
C THR A 347 -5.43 1.34 22.68
N GLY A 348 -4.79 2.41 23.20
CA GLY A 348 -3.97 3.37 22.45
C GLY A 348 -4.66 3.99 21.24
N LEU A 349 -5.98 4.01 21.25
CA LEU A 349 -6.82 4.75 20.32
C LEU A 349 -7.56 5.85 21.06
N ARG A 350 -7.64 7.01 20.42
CA ARG A 350 -8.39 8.18 20.91
C ARG A 350 -9.35 8.63 19.83
N ARG A 351 -10.59 8.90 20.22
CA ARG A 351 -11.56 9.55 19.33
C ARG A 351 -11.26 11.03 19.23
N ASP A 352 -11.22 11.55 18.01
CA ASP A 352 -11.30 12.99 17.79
C ASP A 352 -12.69 13.51 18.23
N ARG A 353 -12.72 14.72 18.79
CA ARG A 353 -13.97 15.33 19.29
C ARG A 353 -14.91 15.71 18.14
N ALA A 354 -14.37 16.00 16.96
CA ALA A 354 -15.10 16.36 15.76
C ALA A 354 -15.67 15.14 15.01
N MET A 355 -15.31 13.92 15.39
CA MET A 355 -15.88 12.71 14.78
C MET A 355 -17.41 12.72 14.86
N GLY A 356 -18.08 12.60 13.71
CA GLY A 356 -19.54 12.69 13.57
C GLY A 356 -20.11 14.11 13.64
N GLU A 357 -19.32 15.17 13.41
CA GLU A 357 -19.77 16.56 13.61
C GLU A 357 -21.01 16.96 12.80
N LEU A 358 -21.26 16.34 11.64
CA LEU A 358 -22.42 16.66 10.80
C LEU A 358 -23.70 15.94 11.22
N ALA A 359 -23.66 15.05 12.21
CA ALA A 359 -24.80 14.24 12.66
C ALA A 359 -26.05 15.08 12.98
N GLY A 360 -25.84 16.25 13.61
CA GLY A 360 -26.94 17.16 13.95
C GLY A 360 -27.68 17.75 12.74
N ARG A 361 -27.07 17.75 11.54
CA ARG A 361 -27.76 18.14 10.30
C ARG A 361 -28.70 17.06 9.76
N LEU A 362 -28.55 15.84 10.26
CA LEU A 362 -29.41 14.68 9.98
C LEU A 362 -30.31 14.37 11.18
N GLU A 363 -30.40 15.28 12.15
CA GLU A 363 -31.23 15.14 13.35
C GLU A 363 -30.92 13.89 14.22
N VAL A 364 -29.71 13.35 14.09
CA VAL A 364 -29.22 12.19 14.86
C VAL A 364 -28.01 12.53 15.74
N GLY A 365 -27.72 11.65 16.70
CA GLY A 365 -26.59 11.78 17.62
C GLY A 365 -25.25 11.43 16.97
N ARG A 366 -24.15 12.03 17.46
CA ARG A 366 -22.79 11.74 16.94
C ARG A 366 -22.36 10.29 17.12
N GLU A 367 -22.87 9.59 18.14
CA GLU A 367 -22.47 8.21 18.43
C GLU A 367 -22.85 7.24 17.29
N LEU A 368 -23.87 7.55 16.50
CA LEU A 368 -24.26 6.77 15.32
C LEU A 368 -23.14 6.67 14.27
N TYR A 369 -22.24 7.65 14.23
CA TYR A 369 -21.11 7.72 13.30
C TYR A 369 -19.78 7.35 13.95
N ARG A 370 -19.83 6.69 15.12
CA ARG A 370 -18.65 6.36 15.94
C ARG A 370 -18.60 4.85 16.12
N GLY A 371 -18.57 4.12 15.01
CA GLY A 371 -18.48 2.67 15.00
C GLY A 371 -17.79 2.12 13.78
N LEU A 372 -17.45 0.84 13.85
CA LEU A 372 -16.81 0.07 12.79
C LEU A 372 -17.40 -1.33 12.77
N ARG A 373 -17.35 -1.99 11.62
CA ARG A 373 -17.61 -3.44 11.56
C ARG A 373 -16.60 -4.19 12.44
N PRO A 374 -16.95 -5.34 13.03
CA PRO A 374 -16.11 -6.06 14.00
C PRO A 374 -14.66 -6.29 13.54
N GLU A 375 -14.46 -6.62 12.27
CA GLU A 375 -13.14 -6.86 11.67
C GLU A 375 -12.29 -5.59 11.66
N ALA A 376 -12.87 -4.48 11.22
CA ALA A 376 -12.19 -3.18 11.20
C ALA A 376 -11.92 -2.65 12.62
N TYR A 377 -12.84 -2.90 13.56
CA TYR A 377 -12.64 -2.61 14.98
C TYR A 377 -11.45 -3.39 15.56
N ALA A 378 -11.42 -4.71 15.37
CA ALA A 378 -10.35 -5.57 15.88
C ALA A 378 -9.00 -5.21 15.26
N LEU A 379 -8.99 -4.94 13.95
CA LEU A 379 -7.81 -4.46 13.24
C LEU A 379 -7.31 -3.12 13.79
N ALA A 380 -8.18 -2.14 14.04
CA ALA A 380 -7.76 -0.84 14.57
C ALA A 380 -7.06 -1.00 15.93
N LEU A 381 -7.58 -1.87 16.80
CA LEU A 381 -6.95 -2.20 18.08
C LEU A 381 -5.59 -2.91 17.90
N TYR A 382 -5.52 -3.87 16.97
CA TYR A 382 -4.30 -4.60 16.66
C TYR A 382 -3.22 -3.67 16.08
N MET A 383 -3.58 -2.78 15.16
CA MET A 383 -2.72 -1.73 14.61
C MET A 383 -2.17 -0.81 15.71
N ALA A 384 -3.02 -0.37 16.63
CA ALA A 384 -2.60 0.46 17.76
C ALA A 384 -1.65 -0.29 18.71
N ARG A 385 -1.84 -1.60 18.90
CA ARG A 385 -0.93 -2.47 19.66
C ARG A 385 0.44 -2.54 18.99
N LEU A 386 0.50 -2.85 17.69
CA LEU A 386 1.76 -2.89 16.93
C LEU A 386 2.51 -1.56 17.01
N ALA A 387 1.80 -0.43 16.86
CA ALA A 387 2.40 0.89 16.98
C ALA A 387 2.93 1.20 18.39
N ARG A 388 2.26 0.75 19.46
CA ARG A 388 2.76 0.91 20.84
C ARG A 388 4.00 0.05 21.10
N GLU A 389 3.97 -1.20 20.67
CA GLU A 389 5.09 -2.14 20.84
C GLU A 389 6.34 -1.67 20.11
N ALA A 390 6.18 -1.19 18.86
CA ALA A 390 7.28 -0.61 18.09
C ALA A 390 7.76 0.74 18.65
N GLY A 391 6.82 1.59 19.08
CA GLY A 391 7.09 2.94 19.57
C GLY A 391 7.66 2.99 20.99
N GLY A 392 7.46 1.95 21.80
CA GLY A 392 7.87 1.90 23.19
C GLY A 392 7.26 3.01 24.06
N GLY A 393 6.08 3.52 23.70
CA GLY A 393 5.39 4.60 24.41
C GLY A 393 3.87 4.51 24.28
N ASP A 394 3.17 5.18 25.21
CA ASP A 394 1.71 5.04 25.39
C ASP A 394 0.89 6.13 24.67
N ALA A 395 1.53 6.91 23.80
CA ALA A 395 0.83 7.95 23.04
C ALA A 395 -0.19 7.31 22.09
N PRO A 396 -1.49 7.66 22.20
CA PRO A 396 -2.51 7.02 21.39
C PRO A 396 -2.55 7.61 19.98
N LEU A 397 -2.89 6.77 19.00
CA LEU A 397 -3.29 7.21 17.67
C LEU A 397 -4.68 7.85 17.76
N THR A 398 -4.88 8.98 17.07
CA THR A 398 -6.16 9.70 17.10
C THR A 398 -6.94 9.36 15.84
N VAL A 399 -8.12 8.76 16.00
CA VAL A 399 -9.02 8.43 14.89
C VAL A 399 -10.01 9.56 14.69
N THR A 400 -10.13 10.05 13.46
CA THR A 400 -10.90 11.24 13.10
C THR A 400 -12.22 10.91 12.40
N SER A 401 -12.30 9.78 11.71
CA SER A 401 -13.50 9.30 11.04
C SER A 401 -13.60 7.78 11.13
N THR A 402 -14.84 7.28 11.15
CA THR A 402 -15.19 5.85 11.12
C THR A 402 -16.35 5.64 10.15
N VAL A 403 -17.37 4.83 10.49
CA VAL A 403 -18.57 4.62 9.65
C VAL A 403 -19.32 5.92 9.33
N ARG A 404 -19.89 5.97 8.13
CA ARG A 404 -20.80 6.99 7.62
C ARG A 404 -22.00 6.29 6.97
N ASP A 405 -23.07 7.03 6.70
CA ASP A 405 -24.09 6.65 5.72
C ASP A 405 -23.98 7.56 4.48
N GLU A 406 -24.70 7.23 3.40
CA GLU A 406 -24.70 8.02 2.17
C GLU A 406 -25.22 9.45 2.35
N ALA A 407 -26.19 9.67 3.24
CA ALA A 407 -26.68 11.03 3.54
C ALA A 407 -25.59 11.87 4.23
N TYR A 408 -24.87 11.31 5.20
CA TYR A 408 -23.73 11.96 5.85
C TYR A 408 -22.61 12.24 4.84
N GLN A 409 -22.29 11.27 3.99
CA GLN A 409 -21.28 11.42 2.93
C GLN A 409 -21.68 12.53 1.94
N GLY A 410 -22.96 12.63 1.59
CA GLY A 410 -23.49 13.71 0.75
C GLY A 410 -23.36 15.10 1.37
N LEU A 411 -23.45 15.23 2.69
CA LEU A 411 -23.21 16.49 3.40
C LEU A 411 -21.73 16.89 3.36
N LEU A 412 -20.81 15.92 3.47
CA LEU A 412 -19.37 16.17 3.33
C LEU A 412 -19.01 16.63 1.92
N ALA A 413 -19.52 15.95 0.88
CA ALA A 413 -19.29 16.28 -0.52
C ALA A 413 -19.74 17.71 -0.90
N LYS A 414 -20.83 18.19 -0.30
CA LYS A 414 -21.32 19.57 -0.50
C LYS A 414 -20.45 20.64 0.18
N GLY A 415 -19.70 20.27 1.22
CA GLY A 415 -18.83 21.18 1.98
C GLY A 415 -17.34 21.08 1.64
N ASN A 416 -16.92 20.02 0.94
CA ASN A 416 -15.53 19.74 0.61
C ASN A 416 -15.40 19.33 -0.87
N PRO A 417 -14.70 20.11 -1.72
CA PRO A 417 -14.42 19.76 -3.11
C PRO A 417 -13.68 18.42 -3.30
N GLU A 418 -13.02 17.91 -2.26
CA GLU A 418 -12.27 16.65 -2.25
C GLU A 418 -13.15 15.43 -1.93
N ALA A 419 -14.37 15.62 -1.43
CA ALA A 419 -15.29 14.52 -1.15
C ALA A 419 -16.07 14.16 -2.42
N THR A 420 -15.61 13.12 -3.11
CA THR A 420 -16.21 12.63 -4.35
C THR A 420 -17.62 12.07 -4.12
N THR A 421 -18.49 12.15 -5.13
CA THR A 421 -19.78 11.42 -5.18
C THR A 421 -19.61 9.92 -5.50
N ASN A 422 -18.37 9.45 -5.53
CA ASN A 422 -18.03 8.06 -5.84
C ASN A 422 -18.13 7.20 -4.56
N TYR A 423 -18.24 5.89 -4.78
CA TYR A 423 -18.27 4.87 -3.72
C TYR A 423 -17.28 5.18 -2.59
N SER A 424 -17.80 5.43 -1.37
CA SER A 424 -16.98 5.75 -0.20
C SER A 424 -16.93 4.56 0.74
N LEU A 425 -15.74 4.05 1.05
CA LEU A 425 -15.61 2.86 1.90
C LEU A 425 -16.03 3.14 3.34
N HIS A 426 -16.09 4.41 3.77
CA HIS A 426 -16.69 4.75 5.06
C HIS A 426 -18.17 4.34 5.17
N THR A 427 -18.91 4.25 4.05
CA THR A 427 -20.31 3.81 4.07
C THR A 427 -20.48 2.31 4.26
N THR A 428 -19.38 1.55 4.31
CA THR A 428 -19.40 0.10 4.55
C THR A 428 -19.09 -0.27 6.00
N GLY A 429 -18.52 0.66 6.77
CA GLY A 429 -18.05 0.42 8.14
C GLY A 429 -16.69 -0.29 8.26
N PHE A 430 -16.02 -0.62 7.14
CA PHE A 430 -14.68 -1.24 7.15
C PHE A 430 -13.50 -0.26 7.27
N THR A 431 -13.79 1.04 7.32
CA THR A 431 -12.79 2.08 7.07
C THR A 431 -12.77 3.14 8.16
N PHE A 432 -11.56 3.58 8.51
CA PHE A 432 -11.32 4.64 9.48
C PHE A 432 -10.13 5.52 9.09
N ASP A 433 -10.13 6.76 9.60
CA ASP A 433 -9.08 7.74 9.34
C ASP A 433 -8.26 7.99 10.61
N VAL A 434 -6.94 7.88 10.51
CA VAL A 434 -6.00 8.17 11.60
C VAL A 434 -5.33 9.52 11.35
N LEU A 435 -5.44 10.45 12.30
CA LEU A 435 -4.82 11.77 12.22
C LEU A 435 -3.29 11.66 12.06
N ARG A 436 -2.74 12.36 11.06
CA ARG A 436 -1.29 12.48 10.82
C ARG A 436 -0.63 13.49 11.76
N ARG A 437 -0.87 13.33 13.06
CA ARG A 437 -0.24 14.12 14.13
C ARG A 437 0.23 13.18 15.22
N TYR A 438 1.54 13.13 15.37
CA TYR A 438 2.23 12.21 16.26
C TYR A 438 2.86 12.95 17.44
N SER A 439 3.08 12.26 18.55
CA SER A 439 3.81 12.79 19.71
C SER A 439 5.31 13.01 19.43
N GLY A 440 5.83 12.37 18.38
CA GLY A 440 7.19 12.54 17.88
C GLY A 440 7.52 11.53 16.78
N ASP A 441 8.71 11.65 16.19
CA ASP A 441 9.16 10.83 15.05
C ASP A 441 9.10 9.33 15.35
N ARG A 442 9.39 8.94 16.60
CA ARG A 442 9.32 7.53 17.02
C ARG A 442 7.91 6.95 16.89
N GLN A 443 6.86 7.70 17.23
CA GLN A 443 5.49 7.24 17.05
C GLN A 443 5.12 7.21 15.56
N ALA A 444 5.61 8.18 14.77
CA ALA A 444 5.40 8.19 13.32
C ALA A 444 6.00 6.95 12.64
N VAL A 445 7.25 6.61 12.95
CA VAL A 445 7.94 5.41 12.44
C VAL A 445 7.25 4.13 12.91
N ALA A 446 6.82 4.07 14.18
CA ALA A 446 6.11 2.91 14.70
C ALA A 446 4.75 2.69 14.04
N PHE A 447 4.03 3.78 13.73
CA PHE A 447 2.78 3.69 12.98
C PHE A 447 3.02 3.29 11.52
N GLN A 448 4.07 3.82 10.87
CA GLN A 448 4.46 3.39 9.53
C GLN A 448 4.80 1.89 9.51
N PHE A 449 5.56 1.39 10.49
CA PHE A 449 5.82 -0.04 10.64
C PHE A 449 4.52 -0.86 10.73
N ALA A 450 3.53 -0.40 11.49
CA ALA A 450 2.24 -1.09 11.59
C ALA A 450 1.50 -1.10 10.24
N LEU A 451 1.52 0.01 9.49
CA LEU A 451 0.93 0.10 8.15
C LEU A 451 1.61 -0.88 7.18
N ASP A 452 2.94 -0.80 7.07
CA ASP A 452 3.73 -1.64 6.15
C ASP A 452 3.53 -3.13 6.46
N ARG A 453 3.48 -3.48 7.75
CA ARG A 453 3.27 -4.86 8.20
C ARG A 453 1.88 -5.37 7.84
N LEU A 454 0.84 -4.59 8.11
CA LEU A 454 -0.54 -5.00 7.86
C LEU A 454 -0.86 -5.04 6.37
N GLU A 455 -0.28 -4.14 5.57
CA GLU A 455 -0.36 -4.18 4.11
C GLU A 455 0.33 -5.42 3.56
N ALA A 456 1.54 -5.75 4.02
CA ALA A 456 2.23 -6.99 3.63
C ALA A 456 1.49 -8.28 4.08
N LEU A 457 0.58 -8.20 5.05
CA LEU A 457 -0.30 -9.30 5.44
C LEU A 457 -1.62 -9.33 4.66
N ASN A 458 -1.82 -8.39 3.73
CA ASN A 458 -3.06 -8.15 3.00
C ASN A 458 -4.26 -7.95 3.94
N LEU A 459 -4.04 -7.29 5.08
CA LEU A 459 -5.08 -7.01 6.07
C LEU A 459 -5.61 -5.58 5.95
N ILE A 460 -4.90 -4.70 5.26
CA ILE A 460 -5.31 -3.34 4.97
C ILE A 460 -4.99 -2.92 3.54
N ALA A 461 -5.76 -1.97 3.06
CA ALA A 461 -5.33 -0.99 2.08
C ALA A 461 -5.31 0.38 2.77
N TRP A 462 -4.36 1.25 2.43
CA TRP A 462 -4.27 2.57 3.05
C TRP A 462 -3.85 3.66 2.07
N VAL A 463 -4.26 4.89 2.35
CA VAL A 463 -3.89 6.09 1.57
C VAL A 463 -3.40 7.17 2.52
N ARG A 464 -2.34 7.86 2.12
CA ARG A 464 -1.89 9.08 2.80
C ARG A 464 -2.65 10.30 2.27
N GLU A 465 -3.53 10.83 3.10
CA GLU A 465 -4.20 12.11 2.85
C GLU A 465 -3.46 13.28 3.51
N PRO A 466 -3.77 14.56 3.20
CA PRO A 466 -3.07 15.70 3.77
C PRO A 466 -3.07 15.73 5.32
N ALA A 467 -4.20 15.41 5.95
CA ALA A 467 -4.37 15.47 7.41
C ALA A 467 -4.51 14.10 8.08
N ALA A 468 -4.84 13.04 7.34
CA ALA A 468 -5.10 11.71 7.88
C ALA A 468 -4.42 10.59 7.06
N ILE A 469 -4.32 9.41 7.65
CA ILE A 469 -4.10 8.14 6.95
C ILE A 469 -5.46 7.46 6.89
N HIS A 470 -5.96 7.28 5.68
CA HIS A 470 -7.17 6.52 5.40
C HIS A 470 -6.82 5.03 5.42
N VAL A 471 -7.53 4.22 6.21
CA VAL A 471 -7.28 2.79 6.36
C VAL A 471 -8.57 2.02 6.11
N THR A 472 -8.53 1.06 5.20
CA THR A 472 -9.61 0.12 4.92
C THR A 472 -9.17 -1.28 5.33
N ALA A 473 -9.90 -1.91 6.24
CA ALA A 473 -9.62 -3.26 6.73
C ALA A 473 -10.08 -4.32 5.72
N ALA A 474 -9.32 -5.39 5.51
CA ALA A 474 -9.77 -6.56 4.76
C ALA A 474 -10.73 -7.43 5.58
N LYS A 475 -11.61 -8.20 4.93
CA LYS A 475 -12.48 -9.20 5.59
C LYS A 475 -11.67 -10.24 6.39
N ASP A 476 -10.46 -10.57 5.91
CA ASP A 476 -9.50 -11.46 6.59
C ASP A 476 -9.09 -10.99 7.99
N ALA A 477 -9.26 -9.71 8.31
CA ALA A 477 -9.09 -9.21 9.67
C ALA A 477 -10.09 -9.81 10.68
N GLY A 478 -11.12 -10.54 10.20
CA GLY A 478 -12.01 -11.36 11.01
C GLY A 478 -11.30 -12.37 11.91
N ALA A 479 -10.08 -12.82 11.54
CA ALA A 479 -9.27 -13.66 12.43
C ALA A 479 -8.86 -12.96 13.75
N LEU A 480 -8.93 -11.63 13.81
CA LEU A 480 -8.68 -10.85 15.03
C LEU A 480 -9.92 -10.73 15.92
N VAL A 481 -11.13 -10.93 15.38
CA VAL A 481 -12.38 -10.76 16.13
C VAL A 481 -12.44 -11.74 17.30
N SER A 482 -11.94 -12.97 17.12
CA SER A 482 -11.83 -13.95 18.22
C SER A 482 -10.86 -13.57 19.33
N LEU A 483 -10.01 -12.55 19.12
CA LEU A 483 -9.10 -12.02 20.15
C LEU A 483 -9.73 -10.87 20.96
N LEU A 484 -10.92 -10.42 20.57
CA LEU A 484 -11.71 -9.51 21.39
C LEU A 484 -12.27 -10.30 22.56
N LYS A 485 -11.95 -9.88 23.78
CA LYS A 485 -12.64 -10.41 24.96
C LYS A 485 -14.05 -9.83 25.01
N GLU A 486 -15.06 -10.68 25.14
CA GLU A 486 -16.31 -10.31 25.80
C GLU A 486 -16.02 -10.38 27.30
N GLU A 487 -16.00 -9.25 28.00
CA GLU A 487 -16.01 -9.29 29.46
C GLU A 487 -17.46 -9.54 29.89
N GLY A 488 -17.70 -10.66 30.58
CA GLY A 488 -19.01 -11.05 31.10
C GLY A 488 -19.39 -10.36 32.40
#